data_AF-A0A7J7E6G0-F1
#
_entry.id   AF-A0A7J7E6G0-F1
#
_cell.length_a   1.000
_cell.length_b   1.000
_cell.length_c   1.000
_cell.angle_alpha   90.00
_cell.angle_beta   90.00
_cell.angle_gamma   90.00
#
_symmetry.space_group_name_H-M   'P 1'
#
loop_
_entity.id
_entity.type
_entity.pdbx_description
1 polymer ?
#
loop_
_entity_poly.entity_id
_entity_poly.type
_entity_poly.pdbx_seq_one_letter_code
_entity_poly.pdbx_strand_id
1 'polypeptide(L)'
;MGAVASRSSLVAVLGEGRRPGQASRASGLALPTVSEPICAVGHGVAALCCATNEDRSWVFQGYSMTGPSVYELIRAPGFARLPLIVEDFVKDAGASFSASEPDAVHVVLDRHLITGQNASSTVVALQNLLFLCGSR
;
A
#
# COMPACT_ATOMS: atom_id res chain seq x y z
N MET A 1 11.72 14.68 0.87
CA MET A 1 11.10 14.98 2.18
C MET A 1 9.72 14.34 2.20
N GLY A 2 9.45 13.32 3.01
CA GLY A 2 10.31 12.57 3.92
C GLY A 2 9.42 11.57 4.65
N ALA A 3 9.73 10.27 4.58
CA ALA A 3 9.23 9.33 5.57
C ALA A 3 9.96 9.69 6.88
N VAL A 4 9.23 10.25 7.85
CA VAL A 4 9.77 10.49 9.18
C VAL A 4 9.76 9.15 9.90
N ALA A 5 10.92 8.48 9.95
CA ALA A 5 11.17 7.43 10.92
C ALA A 5 11.73 8.10 12.19
N SER A 6 10.89 8.26 13.20
CA SER A 6 11.30 8.80 14.50
C SER A 6 10.74 7.93 15.62
N ARG A 7 11.61 7.08 16.18
CA ARG A 7 11.61 6.41 17.51
C ARG A 7 10.33 5.78 18.10
N SER A 8 9.22 5.79 17.39
CA SER A 8 8.00 5.02 17.63
C SER A 8 7.40 4.72 16.25
N SER A 9 7.97 3.74 15.54
CA SER A 9 7.91 3.66 14.08
C SER A 9 6.55 3.18 13.53
N LEU A 10 5.61 4.11 13.35
CA LEU A 10 4.43 3.93 12.51
C LEU A 10 4.80 4.20 11.04
N VAL A 11 4.58 3.25 10.12
CA VAL A 11 4.71 3.50 8.67
C VAL A 11 3.33 3.66 8.05
N ALA A 12 2.89 4.91 7.93
CA ALA A 12 1.70 5.28 7.15
C ALA A 12 2.14 5.84 5.79
N VAL A 13 1.81 5.16 4.69
CA VAL A 13 2.08 5.64 3.33
C VAL A 13 0.78 6.19 2.74
N LEU A 14 0.59 7.50 2.85
CA LEU A 14 -0.52 8.23 2.23
C LEU A 14 -0.01 8.88 0.94
N GLY A 15 -0.52 8.45 -0.21
CA GLY A 15 -0.14 8.98 -1.53
C GLY A 15 -1.11 10.04 -2.04
N GLU A 16 -0.72 11.32 -1.95
CA GLU A 16 -1.36 12.41 -2.71
C GLU A 16 -0.52 12.71 -3.97
N GLY A 17 -1.19 12.91 -5.12
CA GLY A 17 -0.56 13.03 -6.44
C GLY A 17 0.52 14.12 -6.54
N ARG A 18 1.73 13.77 -6.99
CA ARG A 18 2.82 14.74 -7.25
C ARG A 18 3.00 15.04 -8.74
N ARG A 19 3.27 16.33 -9.00
CA ARG A 19 3.67 16.92 -10.28
C ARG A 19 4.98 16.31 -10.83
N PRO A 20 5.17 16.27 -12.17
CA PRO A 20 6.33 15.65 -12.81
C PRO A 20 7.62 16.45 -12.56
N GLY A 21 8.70 15.78 -12.16
CA GLY A 21 10.05 16.40 -12.17
C GLY A 21 11.09 15.96 -11.14
N GLN A 22 10.84 15.03 -10.22
CA GLN A 22 11.87 14.59 -9.26
C GLN A 22 11.90 13.07 -9.11
N ALA A 23 12.85 12.42 -9.79
CA ALA A 23 13.22 11.03 -9.56
C ALA A 23 14.31 10.98 -8.46
N SER A 24 13.94 10.54 -7.26
CA SER A 24 14.91 10.12 -6.26
C SER A 24 14.88 8.59 -6.19
N ARG A 25 16.04 7.97 -6.42
CA ARG A 25 16.23 6.51 -6.27
C ARG A 25 15.77 6.07 -4.88
N ALA A 26 14.85 5.11 -4.82
CA ALA A 26 14.45 4.46 -3.59
C ALA A 26 15.49 3.36 -3.28
N SER A 27 16.34 3.60 -2.29
CA SER A 27 17.09 2.52 -1.63
C SER A 27 16.10 1.65 -0.85
N GLY A 28 16.28 0.33 -0.91
CA GLY A 28 15.33 -0.69 -0.45
C GLY A 28 14.73 -0.38 0.93
N LEU A 29 13.39 -0.38 0.98
CA LEU A 29 12.63 -0.20 2.20
C LEU A 29 12.74 -1.51 3.02
N ALA A 30 13.65 -1.53 4.00
CA ALA A 30 13.64 -2.59 5.01
C ALA A 30 12.36 -2.41 5.83
N LEU A 31 11.40 -3.33 5.68
CA LEU A 31 10.21 -3.33 6.52
C LEU A 31 10.63 -3.62 7.97
N PRO A 32 10.02 -2.93 8.96
CA PRO A 32 10.20 -3.30 10.36
C PRO A 32 9.77 -4.76 10.59
N THR A 33 10.22 -5.35 11.70
CA THR A 33 9.90 -6.73 12.07
C THR A 33 8.42 -7.02 11.85
N VAL A 34 8.09 -8.25 11.40
CA VAL A 34 6.77 -8.80 11.02
C VAL A 34 5.61 -8.55 12.03
N SER A 35 5.90 -7.89 13.15
CA SER A 35 4.97 -7.48 14.19
C SER A 35 4.52 -6.01 14.14
N GLU A 36 5.12 -5.09 13.38
CA GLU A 36 4.67 -3.68 13.38
C GLU A 36 3.48 -3.45 12.41
N PRO A 37 2.42 -2.72 12.81
CA PRO A 37 1.32 -2.40 11.91
C PRO A 37 1.76 -1.53 10.73
N ILE A 38 1.37 -1.90 9.51
CA ILE A 38 1.62 -1.17 8.27
C ILE A 38 0.28 -0.72 7.71
N CYS A 39 0.15 0.55 7.33
CA CYS A 39 -1.07 1.06 6.69
C CYS A 39 -0.75 1.85 5.42
N ALA A 40 -1.34 1.45 4.30
CA ALA A 40 -1.19 2.11 3.02
C ALA A 40 -2.54 2.26 2.30
N VAL A 41 -2.78 3.42 1.68
CA VAL A 41 -4.06 3.71 1.02
C VAL A 41 -3.82 4.28 -0.37
N GLY A 42 -4.63 3.87 -1.34
CA GLY A 42 -4.56 4.34 -2.71
C GLY A 42 -3.20 4.07 -3.34
N HIS A 43 -2.65 5.06 -4.03
CA HIS A 43 -1.33 4.95 -4.66
C HIS A 43 -0.19 4.68 -3.66
N GLY A 44 -0.40 4.94 -2.36
CA GLY A 44 0.57 4.58 -1.32
C GLY A 44 0.84 3.08 -1.23
N VAL A 45 -0.12 2.24 -1.63
CA VAL A 45 0.04 0.77 -1.67
C VAL A 45 1.17 0.34 -2.62
N ALA A 46 1.45 1.11 -3.68
CA ALA A 46 2.55 0.81 -4.61
C ALA A 46 3.94 0.80 -3.92
N ALA A 47 4.10 1.47 -2.77
CA ALA A 47 5.34 1.41 -2.00
C ALA A 47 5.60 0.02 -1.40
N LEU A 48 4.57 -0.81 -1.22
CA LEU A 48 4.70 -2.17 -0.69
C LEU A 48 5.33 -3.13 -1.71
N CYS A 49 5.25 -2.82 -3.01
CA CYS A 49 5.74 -3.68 -4.08
C CYS A 49 7.28 -3.83 -4.10
N CYS A 50 8.02 -2.93 -3.45
CA CYS A 50 9.48 -3.03 -3.34
C CYS A 50 9.97 -3.66 -2.03
N ALA A 51 9.06 -4.13 -1.17
CA ALA A 51 9.41 -4.75 0.10
C ALA A 51 9.76 -6.23 -0.08
N THR A 52 11.04 -6.55 -0.09
CA THR A 52 11.56 -7.92 -0.26
C THR A 52 12.34 -8.40 0.95
N ASN A 53 12.25 -9.70 1.24
CA ASN A 53 13.11 -10.41 2.18
C ASN A 53 14.56 -10.47 1.66
N GLU A 54 15.49 -10.95 2.49
CA GLU A 54 16.91 -11.12 2.11
C GLU A 54 17.10 -12.08 0.93
N ASP A 55 16.22 -13.08 0.81
CA ASP A 55 16.19 -14.05 -0.30
C ASP A 55 15.52 -13.49 -1.58
N ARG A 56 15.16 -12.19 -1.58
CA ARG A 56 14.46 -11.46 -2.64
C ARG A 56 13.00 -11.88 -2.84
N SER A 57 12.45 -12.78 -2.02
CA SER A 57 11.01 -13.04 -2.02
C SER A 57 10.26 -11.79 -1.56
N TRP A 58 9.07 -11.57 -2.11
CA TRP A 58 8.25 -10.42 -1.72
C TRP A 58 7.63 -10.67 -0.34
N VAL A 59 7.70 -9.69 0.56
CA VAL A 59 7.33 -9.86 1.97
C VAL A 59 5.85 -10.23 2.16
N PHE A 60 4.99 -9.79 1.24
CA PHE A 60 3.54 -9.99 1.33
C PHE A 60 3.02 -11.15 0.49
N GLN A 61 3.88 -12.09 0.09
CA GLN A 61 3.41 -13.31 -0.58
C GLN A 61 2.41 -14.06 0.32
N GLY A 62 1.28 -14.49 -0.26
CA GLY A 62 0.18 -15.13 0.46
C GLY A 62 -0.64 -14.19 1.37
N TYR A 63 -0.43 -12.86 1.32
CA TYR A 63 -1.32 -11.91 1.99
C TYR A 63 -2.58 -11.64 1.18
N SER A 64 -3.60 -11.14 1.87
CA SER A 64 -4.73 -10.44 1.25
C SER A 64 -4.53 -8.93 1.34
N MET A 65 -4.73 -8.22 0.23
CA MET A 65 -4.59 -6.77 0.18
C MET A 65 -5.49 -6.14 -0.89
N THR A 66 -5.59 -4.82 -0.83
CA THR A 66 -6.25 -3.99 -1.84
C THR A 66 -5.39 -2.76 -2.19
N GLY A 67 -5.83 -1.99 -3.17
CA GLY A 67 -5.21 -0.77 -3.68
C GLY A 67 -6.05 -0.25 -4.85
N PRO A 68 -5.60 0.78 -5.58
CA PRO A 68 -6.31 1.30 -6.74
C PRO A 68 -6.56 0.16 -7.74
N SER A 69 -7.82 -0.12 -8.02
CA SER A 69 -8.18 -1.18 -8.95
C SER A 69 -7.84 -0.77 -10.39
N VAL A 70 -7.69 -1.74 -11.29
CA VAL A 70 -7.55 -1.45 -12.72
C VAL A 70 -8.72 -0.58 -13.21
N TYR A 71 -9.95 -0.85 -12.75
CA TYR A 71 -11.12 -0.05 -13.09
C TYR A 71 -11.03 1.43 -12.66
N GLU A 72 -10.39 1.71 -11.53
CA GLU A 72 -10.10 3.10 -11.11
C GLU A 72 -8.99 3.71 -11.96
N LEU A 73 -7.92 2.95 -12.20
CA LEU A 73 -6.73 3.43 -12.89
C LEU A 73 -7.01 3.75 -14.37
N ILE A 74 -7.83 2.96 -15.08
CA ILE A 74 -8.16 3.19 -16.50
C ILE A 74 -8.87 4.53 -16.76
N ARG A 75 -9.53 5.09 -15.74
CA ARG A 75 -10.22 6.40 -15.83
C ARG A 75 -9.23 7.57 -15.88
N ALA A 76 -7.97 7.35 -15.50
CA ALA A 76 -6.95 8.38 -15.50
C ALA A 76 -6.25 8.48 -16.88
N PRO A 77 -5.99 9.70 -17.40
CA PRO A 77 -5.32 9.92 -18.69
C PRO A 77 -3.86 9.41 -18.74
N GLY A 78 -3.31 8.99 -17.60
CA GLY A 78 -1.97 8.43 -17.46
C GLY A 78 -1.91 6.90 -17.43
N PHE A 79 -3.04 6.18 -17.50
CA PHE A 79 -3.10 4.73 -17.32
C PHE A 79 -2.06 3.95 -18.13
N ALA A 80 -2.02 4.20 -19.44
CA ALA A 80 -1.11 3.52 -20.37
C ALA A 80 0.39 3.79 -20.12
N ARG A 81 0.72 4.73 -19.23
CA ARG A 81 2.10 5.10 -18.87
C ARG A 81 2.45 4.69 -17.44
N LEU A 82 1.56 4.01 -16.73
CA LEU A 82 1.84 3.54 -15.37
C LEU A 82 2.97 2.51 -15.41
N PRO A 83 4.04 2.69 -14.60
CA PRO A 83 5.14 1.73 -14.54
C PRO A 83 4.77 0.45 -13.79
N LEU A 84 3.65 0.48 -13.06
CA LEU A 84 3.19 -0.58 -12.17
C LEU A 84 1.67 -0.48 -12.01
N ILE A 85 0.99 -1.61 -12.14
CA ILE A 85 -0.40 -1.79 -11.75
C ILE A 85 -0.38 -2.68 -10.51
N VAL A 86 -0.76 -2.11 -9.36
CA VAL A 86 -0.68 -2.81 -8.06
C VAL A 86 -1.52 -4.08 -8.07
N GLU A 87 -2.74 -4.00 -8.59
CA GLU A 87 -3.64 -5.16 -8.70
C GLU A 87 -2.98 -6.35 -9.41
N ASP A 88 -2.35 -6.12 -10.56
CA ASP A 88 -1.68 -7.17 -11.34
C ASP A 88 -0.45 -7.68 -10.59
N PHE A 89 0.40 -6.77 -10.08
CA PHE A 89 1.59 -7.15 -9.32
C PHE A 89 1.26 -8.03 -8.11
N VAL A 90 0.21 -7.69 -7.36
CA VAL A 90 -0.21 -8.46 -6.17
C VAL A 90 -0.60 -9.87 -6.55
N LYS A 91 -1.41 -10.03 -7.62
CA LYS A 91 -1.84 -11.34 -8.12
C LYS A 91 -0.64 -12.15 -8.63
N ASP A 92 0.22 -11.53 -9.43
CA ASP A 92 1.40 -12.18 -10.02
C ASP A 92 2.45 -12.58 -8.97
N ALA A 93 2.59 -11.80 -7.90
CA ALA A 93 3.50 -12.08 -6.79
C ALA A 93 2.96 -13.13 -5.80
N GLY A 94 1.78 -13.70 -6.04
CA GLY A 94 1.19 -14.78 -5.23
C GLY A 94 0.45 -14.30 -3.98
N ALA A 95 -0.12 -13.10 -4.01
CA ALA A 95 -1.04 -12.59 -3.00
C ALA A 95 -2.47 -12.48 -3.56
N SER A 96 -3.44 -12.36 -2.66
CA SER A 96 -4.85 -12.21 -3.00
C SER A 96 -5.23 -10.74 -3.06
N PHE A 97 -5.66 -10.27 -4.23
CA PHE A 97 -6.20 -8.92 -4.41
C PHE A 97 -7.72 -8.93 -4.39
N SER A 98 -8.32 -7.97 -3.69
CA SER A 98 -9.77 -7.69 -3.76
C SER A 98 -10.03 -6.20 -3.91
N ALA A 99 -11.11 -5.86 -4.60
CA ALA A 99 -11.57 -4.49 -4.78
C ALA A 99 -13.11 -4.44 -4.74
N SER A 100 -13.63 -3.28 -4.35
CA SER A 100 -15.03 -2.91 -4.52
C SER A 100 -15.19 -2.00 -5.74
N GLU A 101 -16.43 -1.56 -5.99
CA GLU A 101 -16.74 -0.56 -7.01
C GLU A 101 -15.82 0.67 -6.91
N PRO A 102 -15.47 1.31 -8.04
CA PRO A 102 -14.65 2.51 -8.03
C PRO A 102 -15.18 3.59 -7.08
N ASP A 103 -14.28 4.29 -6.40
CA ASP A 103 -14.58 5.37 -5.43
C ASP A 103 -15.30 4.90 -4.14
N ALA A 104 -15.74 3.64 -4.05
CA ALA A 104 -16.33 3.06 -2.84
C ALA A 104 -15.26 2.80 -1.76
N VAL A 105 -15.70 2.79 -0.50
CA VAL A 105 -14.84 2.43 0.63
C VAL A 105 -14.53 0.93 0.57
N HIS A 106 -13.25 0.57 0.52
CA HIS A 106 -12.79 -0.81 0.59
C HIS A 106 -11.45 -0.89 1.31
N VAL A 107 -11.41 -1.64 2.41
CA VAL A 107 -10.23 -1.80 3.26
C VAL A 107 -10.03 -3.29 3.50
N VAL A 108 -8.79 -3.74 3.33
CA VAL A 108 -8.37 -5.10 3.67
C VAL A 108 -7.40 -5.02 4.83
N LEU A 109 -7.71 -5.75 5.89
CA LEU A 109 -6.84 -5.99 7.03
C LEU A 109 -6.42 -7.47 7.01
N ASP A 110 -5.13 -7.74 6.90
CA ASP A 110 -4.53 -9.07 7.02
C ASP A 110 -3.32 -9.01 7.94
N ARG A 111 -3.39 -9.71 9.08
CA ARG A 111 -2.37 -9.71 10.15
C ARG A 111 -2.04 -8.28 10.60
N HIS A 112 -0.85 -7.80 10.27
CA HIS A 112 -0.37 -6.45 10.62
C HIS A 112 -0.48 -5.47 9.44
N LEU A 113 -0.97 -5.90 8.28
CA LEU A 113 -1.08 -5.07 7.09
C LEU A 113 -2.52 -4.57 6.91
N ILE A 114 -2.67 -3.26 6.83
CA ILE A 114 -3.90 -2.58 6.43
C ILE A 114 -3.67 -1.94 5.06
N THR A 115 -4.55 -2.23 4.12
CA THR A 115 -4.56 -1.60 2.80
C THR A 115 -5.92 -1.03 2.48
N GLY A 116 -5.97 0.17 1.90
CA GLY A 116 -7.20 0.82 1.44
C GLY A 116 -7.18 1.08 -0.05
N GLN A 117 -8.29 0.83 -0.73
CA GLN A 117 -8.39 0.91 -2.19
C GLN A 117 -8.13 2.33 -2.72
N ASN A 118 -8.80 3.32 -2.13
CA ASN A 118 -8.84 4.70 -2.63
C ASN A 118 -8.95 5.71 -1.48
N ALA A 119 -9.03 7.01 -1.82
CA ALA A 119 -9.09 8.09 -0.83
C ALA A 119 -10.29 7.96 0.12
N SER A 120 -11.46 7.50 -0.36
CA SER A 120 -12.65 7.23 0.46
C SER A 120 -12.37 6.22 1.58
N SER A 121 -11.40 5.33 1.36
CA SER A 121 -11.03 4.27 2.30
C SER A 121 -10.12 4.75 3.45
N THR A 122 -9.63 5.99 3.41
CA THR A 122 -8.63 6.52 4.36
C THR A 122 -9.10 6.47 5.81
N VAL A 123 -10.32 6.94 6.09
CA VAL A 123 -10.83 7.02 7.47
C VAL A 123 -10.96 5.62 8.08
N VAL A 124 -11.53 4.67 7.34
CA VAL A 124 -11.70 3.29 7.81
C VAL A 124 -10.34 2.60 7.99
N ALA A 125 -9.39 2.83 7.08
CA ALA A 125 -8.04 2.28 7.20
C ALA A 125 -7.32 2.81 8.46
N LEU A 126 -7.45 4.11 8.77
CA LEU A 126 -6.89 4.70 9.97
C LEU A 126 -7.58 4.22 11.25
N GLN A 127 -8.90 3.99 11.23
CA GLN A 127 -9.62 3.40 12.36
C GLN A 127 -9.11 1.98 12.67
N ASN A 128 -8.91 1.15 11.64
CA ASN A 128 -8.33 -0.19 11.81
C ASN A 128 -6.90 -0.14 12.34
N LEU A 129 -6.09 0.82 11.88
CA LEU A 129 -4.75 1.04 12.39
C LEU A 129 -4.74 1.40 13.88
N LEU A 130 -5.58 2.35 14.30
CA LEU A 130 -5.71 2.74 15.70
C LEU A 130 -6.14 1.56 16.58
N PHE A 131 -7.08 0.75 16.11
CA PHE A 131 -7.53 -0.46 16.82
C PHE A 131 -6.40 -1.49 16.99
N LEU A 132 -5.61 -1.74 15.94
CA LEU A 132 -4.45 -2.62 15.98
C LEU A 132 -3.34 -2.11 16.91
N CYS A 133 -3.13 -0.79 16.98
CA CYS A 133 -2.16 -0.18 17.88
C CYS A 133 -2.63 -0.20 19.34
N GLY A 134 -3.94 -0.01 19.60
CA GLY A 134 -4.50 0.04 20.95
C GLY A 134 -4.74 -1.34 21.59
N SER A 135 -4.66 -2.42 20.81
CA SER A 135 -4.79 -3.80 21.29
C SER A 135 -3.45 -4.41 21.74
N ARG A 136 -2.42 -3.58 21.94
CA ARG A 136 -1.06 -3.95 22.38
C ARG A 136 -0.74 -3.27 23.71
#